data_AF-A0A8S1DUH4-F1
#
_entry.id   AF-A0A8S1DUH4-F1
#
_cell.length_a   1.000
_cell.length_b   1.000
_cell.length_c   1.000
_cell.angle_alpha   90.00
_cell.angle_beta   90.00
_cell.angle_gamma   90.00
#
_symmetry.space_group_name_H-M   'P 1'
#
loop_
_entity.id
_entity.type
_entity.pdbx_description
1 polymer ?
#
loop_
_entity_poly.entity_id
_entity_poly.type
_entity_poly.pdbx_seq_one_letter_code
_entity_poly.pdbx_strand_id
1 'polypeptide(L)'
;MHATLLSPACYFSLFVLLFVAHNVNSFEITKIKRGVDCLEDGRFYRNPERNMNQAWTNHECSKYYLCLDEEVFEFRCSEGLLFDVTRQICDFRAKVSDCDLHAAEPRPPKPLLEAAGCGNGLLGCADATCLPRDLFCDGTVDCIDSSDEGWCDVENDPNAAPVCNTAACRLPECFCSRDGTIIPGFLDPKETPQMLIITFDDAVNPDNMFMYTDMLFPKNKTNPNGCPWRATFFLSHEYTHYQQVQQLWNLGHEIAVHSITHRGPENWWSRNATIEDWFDEMVGQANVVNKFGGVRLEEVRGLRAPFLRSGGNRQFAMMREFGFLYDASLVAPISDPPLWPYTLDYRIPHRCSGNNQNCPSRSFPGVWEMVINQLQYEGYTCGMVDSCPPNLNGEDIYRMLRHNFYRHYNTNRAPLGLYFHSTWFKKEEYLKAFQRFLSEVTANPEVWVVTNHQAIQWMKKPRPVSQLLNFADWKCDRKLDPEEMACNFPKNCRLQSRPHKSERYLYTCTECPKQYPWLRNEFGVDF
;
A
#
# COMPACT_ATOMS: atom_id res chain seq x y z
N MET A 1 -5.61 -9.39 56.71
CA MET A 1 -6.83 -9.34 55.88
C MET A 1 -6.60 -8.27 54.82
N HIS A 2 -5.96 -8.59 53.69
CA HIS A 2 -6.55 -8.88 52.35
C HIS A 2 -7.39 -7.71 51.80
N ALA A 3 -6.87 -6.93 50.85
CA ALA A 3 -6.92 -7.09 49.36
C ALA A 3 -8.31 -6.70 48.80
N THR A 4 -8.50 -5.87 47.75
CA THR A 4 -7.83 -5.87 46.43
C THR A 4 -8.10 -4.55 45.67
N LEU A 5 -7.16 -4.19 44.78
CA LEU A 5 -7.17 -3.09 43.79
C LEU A 5 -8.02 -3.41 42.55
N LEU A 6 -8.47 -2.38 41.79
CA LEU A 6 -8.60 -2.40 40.33
C LEU A 6 -8.59 -0.98 39.68
N SER A 7 -7.87 -0.93 38.54
CA SER A 7 -7.37 0.08 37.59
C SER A 7 -8.27 1.25 37.07
N PRO A 8 -7.69 2.38 36.56
CA PRO A 8 -8.42 3.49 35.94
C PRO A 8 -8.50 3.36 34.41
N ALA A 9 -9.69 3.07 33.88
CA ALA A 9 -9.99 3.11 32.45
C ALA A 9 -11.43 3.60 32.23
N CYS A 10 -11.70 4.88 32.51
CA CYS A 10 -13.02 5.46 32.27
C CYS A 10 -12.97 7.00 32.16
N TYR A 11 -12.17 7.54 31.23
CA TYR A 11 -12.15 8.99 31.00
C TYR A 11 -12.11 9.45 29.54
N PHE A 12 -12.26 8.57 28.55
CA PHE A 12 -12.11 8.96 27.13
C PHE A 12 -13.38 8.97 26.26
N SER A 13 -14.57 8.67 26.79
CA SER A 13 -15.80 8.60 25.97
C SER A 13 -16.77 9.77 26.13
N LEU A 14 -16.40 10.88 26.78
CA LEU A 14 -17.31 12.02 26.97
C LEU A 14 -17.00 13.27 26.14
N PHE A 15 -15.91 13.32 25.36
CA PHE A 15 -15.48 14.55 24.69
C PHE A 15 -15.94 14.73 23.23
N VAL A 16 -16.69 13.79 22.66
CA VAL A 16 -17.12 13.87 21.25
C VAL A 16 -18.52 14.50 21.07
N LEU A 17 -19.30 14.70 22.13
CA LEU A 17 -20.72 15.10 22.02
C LEU A 17 -21.04 16.58 22.26
N LEU A 18 -20.05 17.49 22.37
CA LEU A 18 -20.32 18.88 22.75
C LEU A 18 -19.82 19.98 21.81
N PHE A 19 -19.35 19.67 20.60
CA PHE A 19 -18.94 20.71 19.64
C PHE A 19 -19.42 20.45 18.19
N VAL A 20 -20.73 20.33 17.98
CA VAL A 20 -21.35 20.75 16.70
C VAL A 20 -22.75 21.32 16.99
N ALA A 21 -22.80 22.46 17.67
CA ALA A 21 -23.94 23.35 17.61
C ALA A 21 -23.53 24.58 16.79
N HIS A 22 -23.48 24.41 15.47
CA HIS A 22 -23.94 25.41 14.48
C HIS A 22 -23.70 24.90 13.05
N ASN A 23 -24.82 24.72 12.32
CA ASN A 23 -24.96 24.55 10.87
C ASN A 23 -24.26 23.34 10.21
N VAL A 24 -24.87 22.15 10.33
CA VAL A 24 -24.74 21.06 9.33
C VAL A 24 -26.09 20.34 9.24
N ASN A 25 -26.52 20.01 8.01
CA ASN A 25 -27.70 19.18 7.73
C ASN A 25 -27.66 17.88 8.56
N SER A 26 -28.78 17.58 9.21
CA SER A 26 -28.97 16.44 10.10
C SER A 26 -28.74 15.09 9.40
N PHE A 27 -27.78 14.30 9.90
CA PHE A 27 -27.81 12.85 9.75
C PHE A 27 -28.94 12.32 10.67
N GLU A 28 -30.03 11.82 10.10
CA GLU A 28 -31.08 11.14 10.89
C GLU A 28 -30.57 9.76 11.33
N ILE A 29 -30.28 9.62 12.62
CA ILE A 29 -30.03 8.32 13.26
C ILE A 29 -31.36 7.86 13.85
N THR A 30 -32.00 6.87 13.22
CA THR A 30 -33.28 6.34 13.70
C THR A 30 -33.04 5.05 14.48
N LYS A 31 -33.39 5.05 15.78
CA LYS A 31 -33.39 3.84 16.61
C LYS A 31 -34.57 2.96 16.20
N ILE A 32 -34.30 1.77 15.66
CA ILE A 32 -35.35 0.83 15.26
C ILE A 32 -35.51 -0.23 16.34
N LYS A 33 -36.72 -0.37 16.88
CA LYS A 33 -37.12 -1.53 17.69
C LYS A 33 -38.09 -2.38 16.89
N ARG A 34 -37.64 -3.62 16.59
CA ARG A 34 -38.31 -4.76 15.92
C ARG A 34 -38.20 -4.81 14.38
N GLY A 35 -37.49 -5.83 13.88
CA GLY A 35 -37.54 -6.31 12.49
C GLY A 35 -36.21 -6.49 11.75
N VAL A 36 -35.06 -6.32 12.43
CA VAL A 36 -33.72 -6.57 11.87
C VAL A 36 -32.88 -7.25 12.95
N ASP A 37 -32.34 -8.43 12.65
CA ASP A 37 -31.46 -9.14 13.57
C ASP A 37 -30.13 -8.40 13.77
N CYS A 38 -29.60 -8.48 15.00
CA CYS A 38 -28.28 -7.98 15.35
C CYS A 38 -27.20 -8.95 14.84
N LEU A 39 -26.28 -8.45 13.99
CA LEU A 39 -25.09 -9.17 13.58
C LEU A 39 -23.87 -8.61 14.31
N GLU A 40 -23.36 -9.35 15.30
CA GLU A 40 -22.26 -8.93 16.19
C GLU A 40 -20.87 -9.12 15.58
N ASP A 41 -20.62 -8.49 14.44
CA ASP A 41 -19.32 -8.55 13.75
C ASP A 41 -18.54 -7.23 13.83
N GLY A 42 -19.08 -6.23 14.54
CA GLY A 42 -18.50 -4.88 14.62
C GLY A 42 -18.46 -4.15 13.28
N ARG A 43 -19.28 -4.59 12.32
CA ARG A 43 -19.32 -4.13 10.93
C ARG A 43 -20.73 -3.69 10.56
N PHE A 44 -20.81 -2.84 9.56
CA PHE A 44 -22.08 -2.46 8.96
C PHE A 44 -22.60 -3.59 8.06
N TYR A 45 -23.91 -3.84 8.10
CA TYR A 45 -24.57 -4.90 7.35
C TYR A 45 -25.88 -4.41 6.74
N ARG A 46 -26.44 -5.14 5.78
CA ARG A 46 -27.81 -4.95 5.28
C ARG A 46 -28.75 -5.91 5.99
N ASN A 47 -30.04 -5.57 6.04
CA ASN A 47 -31.03 -6.38 6.75
C ASN A 47 -31.01 -7.85 6.28
N PRO A 48 -30.64 -8.81 7.15
CA PRO A 48 -30.54 -10.23 6.80
C PRO A 48 -31.89 -10.91 6.59
N GLU A 49 -32.98 -10.38 7.16
CA GLU A 49 -34.32 -10.98 7.08
C GLU A 49 -35.14 -10.51 5.87
N ARG A 50 -34.50 -9.88 4.88
CA ARG A 50 -35.21 -9.34 3.71
C ARG A 50 -35.72 -10.48 2.80
N ASN A 51 -36.93 -10.28 2.26
CA ASN A 51 -37.52 -11.15 1.26
C ASN A 51 -36.68 -11.20 -0.05
N MET A 52 -36.14 -12.38 -0.37
CA MET A 52 -35.30 -12.64 -1.55
C MET A 52 -36.01 -12.38 -2.90
N ASN A 53 -37.35 -12.36 -2.93
CA ASN A 53 -38.13 -12.20 -4.17
C ASN A 53 -38.34 -10.73 -4.58
N GLN A 54 -37.80 -9.77 -3.83
CA GLN A 54 -37.98 -8.35 -4.07
C GLN A 54 -36.73 -7.73 -4.72
N ALA A 55 -36.87 -7.16 -5.91
CA ALA A 55 -35.75 -6.56 -6.64
C ALA A 55 -35.10 -5.41 -5.85
N TRP A 56 -33.78 -5.31 -5.92
CA TRP A 56 -33.00 -4.26 -5.28
C TRP A 56 -33.37 -2.88 -5.83
N THR A 57 -34.08 -2.08 -5.04
CA THR A 57 -34.24 -0.66 -5.34
C THR A 57 -33.01 0.11 -4.84
N ASN A 58 -32.67 1.22 -5.51
CA ASN A 58 -31.61 2.13 -5.03
C ASN A 58 -31.89 2.62 -3.60
N HIS A 59 -33.17 2.69 -3.22
CA HIS A 59 -33.59 3.05 -1.88
C HIS A 59 -33.18 2.01 -0.83
N GLU A 60 -33.25 0.72 -1.15
CA GLU A 60 -32.91 -0.34 -0.20
C GLU A 60 -31.40 -0.61 -0.19
N CYS A 61 -30.74 -0.57 -1.35
CA CYS A 61 -29.28 -0.75 -1.40
C CYS A 61 -28.50 0.44 -0.79
N SER A 62 -29.17 1.58 -0.53
CA SER A 62 -28.57 2.69 0.24
C SER A 62 -28.73 2.57 1.75
N LYS A 63 -29.50 1.60 2.26
CA LYS A 63 -29.68 1.38 3.71
C LYS A 63 -28.69 0.35 4.25
N TYR A 64 -28.23 0.59 5.47
CA TYR A 64 -27.32 -0.31 6.20
C TYR A 64 -27.50 -0.15 7.71
N TYR A 65 -26.96 -1.10 8.47
CA TYR A 65 -27.22 -1.29 9.89
C TYR A 65 -25.91 -1.53 10.65
N LEU A 66 -25.84 -1.14 11.92
CA LEU A 66 -24.75 -1.48 12.84
C LEU A 66 -25.35 -2.01 14.13
N CYS A 67 -24.81 -3.09 14.67
CA CYS A 67 -25.18 -3.55 16.00
C CYS A 67 -24.17 -3.10 17.06
N LEU A 68 -24.65 -2.49 18.15
CA LEU A 68 -23.85 -2.10 19.31
C LEU A 68 -24.64 -2.47 20.57
N ASP A 69 -24.03 -3.27 21.46
CA ASP A 69 -24.65 -3.71 22.73
C ASP A 69 -26.07 -4.30 22.53
N GLU A 70 -26.22 -5.23 21.57
CA GLU A 70 -27.50 -5.84 21.15
C GLU A 70 -28.54 -4.85 20.58
N GLU A 71 -28.18 -3.57 20.36
CA GLU A 71 -29.04 -2.57 19.74
C GLU A 71 -28.65 -2.31 18.28
N VAL A 72 -29.64 -2.40 17.38
CA VAL A 72 -29.46 -2.15 15.94
C VAL A 72 -29.74 -0.70 15.58
N PHE A 73 -28.78 -0.07 14.90
CA PHE A 73 -28.86 1.29 14.40
C PHE A 73 -28.99 1.28 12.88
N GLU A 74 -30.03 1.92 12.33
CA GLU A 74 -30.19 2.09 10.88
C GLU A 74 -29.47 3.36 10.41
N PHE A 75 -28.78 3.22 9.28
CA PHE A 75 -28.11 4.28 8.55
C PHE A 75 -28.50 4.25 7.09
N ARG A 76 -28.22 5.36 6.41
CA ARG A 76 -28.48 5.52 4.99
C ARG A 76 -27.40 6.35 4.32
N CYS A 77 -26.99 5.92 3.13
CA CYS A 77 -26.11 6.69 2.28
C CYS A 77 -26.78 7.99 1.79
N SER A 78 -25.99 9.02 1.53
CA SER A 78 -26.45 10.26 0.91
C SER A 78 -27.09 10.02 -0.47
N GLU A 79 -27.92 10.96 -0.93
CA GLU A 79 -28.69 10.82 -2.16
C GLU A 79 -27.81 10.46 -3.37
N GLY A 80 -28.19 9.40 -4.10
CA GLY A 80 -27.46 8.91 -5.28
C GLY A 80 -26.34 7.90 -4.99
N LEU A 81 -25.98 7.67 -3.72
CA LEU A 81 -24.99 6.67 -3.31
C LEU A 81 -25.67 5.38 -2.80
N LEU A 82 -25.00 4.25 -3.02
CA LEU A 82 -25.38 2.94 -2.49
C LEU A 82 -24.34 2.48 -1.48
N PHE A 83 -24.77 1.73 -0.46
CA PHE A 83 -23.84 1.15 0.51
C PHE A 83 -23.20 -0.09 -0.12
N ASP A 84 -21.89 -0.28 0.05
CA ASP A 84 -21.14 -1.47 -0.36
C ASP A 84 -20.81 -2.26 0.91
N VAL A 85 -21.45 -3.43 1.09
CA VAL A 85 -21.31 -4.26 2.30
C VAL A 85 -19.91 -4.83 2.43
N THR A 86 -19.25 -5.08 1.31
CA THR A 86 -17.90 -5.65 1.29
C THR A 86 -16.87 -4.60 1.66
N ARG A 87 -16.95 -3.40 1.07
CA ARG A 87 -15.99 -2.29 1.25
C ARG A 87 -16.34 -1.40 2.45
N GLN A 88 -17.53 -1.54 3.03
CA GLN A 88 -18.00 -0.77 4.18
C GLN A 88 -18.07 0.74 3.92
N ILE A 89 -18.43 1.14 2.70
CA ILE A 89 -18.51 2.56 2.27
C ILE A 89 -19.78 2.82 1.46
N CYS A 90 -20.18 4.09 1.35
CA CYS A 90 -21.17 4.54 0.37
C CYS A 90 -20.46 4.97 -0.91
N ASP A 91 -20.77 4.34 -2.04
CA ASP A 91 -20.17 4.65 -3.35
C ASP A 91 -21.26 4.82 -4.43
N PHE A 92 -20.88 5.33 -5.60
CA PHE A 92 -21.80 5.48 -6.71
C PHE A 92 -22.30 4.13 -7.20
N ARG A 93 -23.57 4.08 -7.64
CA ARG A 93 -24.25 2.86 -8.13
C ARG A 93 -23.44 2.03 -9.12
N ALA A 94 -22.63 2.65 -9.98
CA ALA A 94 -21.81 1.95 -10.97
C ALA A 94 -20.67 1.11 -10.35
N LYS A 95 -20.27 1.40 -9.11
CA LYS A 95 -19.18 0.74 -8.38
C LYS A 95 -19.65 -0.23 -7.29
N VAL A 96 -20.93 -0.21 -6.96
CA VAL A 96 -21.55 -1.09 -5.97
C VAL A 96 -22.21 -2.25 -6.67
N SER A 97 -21.55 -3.41 -6.67
CA SER A 97 -22.07 -4.65 -7.29
C SER A 97 -22.65 -5.63 -6.28
N ASP A 98 -22.47 -5.39 -4.99
CA ASP A 98 -22.75 -6.34 -3.92
C ASP A 98 -24.08 -6.10 -3.22
N CYS A 99 -25.02 -5.39 -3.86
CA CYS A 99 -26.31 -5.03 -3.28
C CYS A 99 -27.02 -6.23 -2.66
N ASP A 100 -26.88 -7.40 -3.27
CA ASP A 100 -27.46 -8.69 -2.86
C ASP A 100 -26.89 -9.30 -1.58
N LEU A 101 -25.77 -8.80 -1.05
CA LEU A 101 -25.18 -9.32 0.19
C LEU A 101 -25.81 -8.69 1.44
N HIS A 102 -26.13 -9.53 2.43
CA HIS A 102 -26.67 -9.08 3.72
C HIS A 102 -25.56 -8.71 4.71
N ALA A 103 -24.49 -9.50 4.77
CA ALA A 103 -23.31 -9.20 5.55
C ALA A 103 -22.08 -9.60 4.74
N ALA A 104 -20.92 -9.08 5.11
CA ALA A 104 -19.68 -9.72 4.71
C ALA A 104 -19.71 -11.17 5.21
N GLU A 105 -19.10 -12.11 4.48
CA GLU A 105 -19.15 -13.53 4.85
C GLU A 105 -18.80 -13.73 6.33
N PRO A 106 -19.54 -14.60 7.05
CA PRO A 106 -19.31 -14.84 8.47
C PRO A 106 -17.86 -15.25 8.68
N ARG A 107 -17.15 -14.55 9.56
CA ARG A 107 -15.75 -14.86 9.84
C ARG A 107 -15.66 -16.30 10.35
N PRO A 108 -14.71 -17.11 9.85
CA PRO A 108 -14.54 -18.47 10.37
C PRO A 108 -14.34 -18.46 11.89
N PRO A 109 -14.79 -19.51 12.60
CA PRO A 109 -14.66 -19.60 14.04
C PRO A 109 -13.19 -19.60 14.46
N LYS A 110 -12.91 -19.15 15.69
CA LYS A 110 -11.53 -19.08 16.20
C LYS A 110 -11.00 -20.49 16.47
N PRO A 111 -9.80 -20.85 15.98
CA PRO A 111 -9.25 -22.18 16.19
C PRO A 111 -8.93 -22.40 17.68
N LEU A 112 -9.05 -23.65 18.15
CA LEU A 112 -8.72 -24.03 19.52
C LEU A 112 -7.20 -24.08 19.76
N LEU A 113 -6.41 -24.27 18.70
CA LEU A 113 -4.95 -24.39 18.76
C LEU A 113 -4.55 -25.47 19.78
N GLU A 114 -3.68 -25.15 20.74
CA GLU A 114 -3.22 -26.06 21.80
C GLU A 114 -4.36 -26.47 22.77
N ALA A 115 -5.44 -25.68 22.87
CA ALA A 115 -6.53 -25.95 23.80
C ALA A 115 -7.37 -27.19 23.41
N ALA A 116 -7.26 -27.66 22.17
CA ALA A 116 -7.89 -28.91 21.73
C ALA A 116 -7.21 -30.17 22.32
N GLY A 117 -6.03 -30.03 22.93
CA GLY A 117 -5.28 -31.18 23.45
C GLY A 117 -4.71 -32.09 22.36
N CYS A 118 -4.40 -31.51 21.19
CA CYS A 118 -3.73 -32.21 20.10
C CYS A 118 -2.29 -32.62 20.52
N GLY A 119 -1.78 -33.72 19.96
CA GLY A 119 -0.41 -34.18 20.23
C GLY A 119 0.66 -33.19 19.72
N ASN A 120 1.92 -33.43 20.08
CA ASN A 120 3.04 -32.54 19.70
C ASN A 120 3.09 -32.25 18.19
N GLY A 121 3.14 -30.97 17.82
CA GLY A 121 3.22 -30.52 16.43
C GLY A 121 1.89 -30.42 15.70
N LEU A 122 0.78 -30.75 16.37
CA LEU A 122 -0.59 -30.61 15.86
C LEU A 122 -1.31 -29.48 16.60
N LEU A 123 -2.17 -28.75 15.90
CA LEU A 123 -3.04 -27.71 16.44
C LEU A 123 -4.49 -28.05 16.11
N GLY A 124 -5.42 -27.65 16.99
CA GLY A 124 -6.85 -27.90 16.82
C GLY A 124 -7.57 -26.80 16.05
N CYS A 125 -8.37 -27.19 15.05
CA CYS A 125 -9.45 -26.40 14.45
C CYS A 125 -10.52 -26.04 15.52
N ALA A 126 -11.48 -25.18 15.18
CA ALA A 126 -12.56 -24.83 16.11
C ALA A 126 -13.52 -26.01 16.37
N ASP A 127 -13.68 -26.91 15.39
CA ASP A 127 -14.39 -28.18 15.51
C ASP A 127 -13.61 -29.29 16.26
N ALA A 128 -12.43 -28.95 16.80
CA ALA A 128 -11.49 -29.84 17.49
C ALA A 128 -10.78 -30.89 16.61
N THR A 129 -10.87 -30.79 15.27
CA THR A 129 -10.01 -31.57 14.36
C THR A 129 -8.56 -31.15 14.54
N CYS A 130 -7.64 -32.12 14.69
CA CYS A 130 -6.21 -31.85 14.83
C CYS A 130 -5.50 -31.89 13.47
N LEU A 131 -4.83 -30.80 13.11
CA LEU A 131 -4.04 -30.67 11.88
C LEU A 131 -2.59 -30.27 12.21
N PRO A 132 -1.60 -30.58 11.34
CA PRO A 132 -0.23 -30.08 11.48
C PRO A 132 -0.16 -28.55 11.61
N ARG A 133 0.71 -28.08 12.51
CA ARG A 133 0.89 -26.63 12.79
C ARG A 133 1.18 -25.79 11.53
N ASP A 134 1.88 -26.36 10.55
CA ASP A 134 2.30 -25.64 9.35
C ASP A 134 1.12 -25.28 8.43
N LEU A 135 0.00 -26.02 8.53
CA LEU A 135 -1.23 -25.80 7.76
C LEU A 135 -2.07 -24.62 8.26
N PHE A 136 -1.80 -24.10 9.46
CA PHE A 136 -2.55 -22.95 9.97
C PHE A 136 -2.00 -21.66 9.39
N CYS A 137 -2.81 -20.88 8.68
CA CYS A 137 -2.43 -19.61 8.04
C CYS A 137 -1.45 -19.77 6.88
N ASP A 138 -1.56 -20.87 6.16
CA ASP A 138 -0.75 -21.18 4.97
C ASP A 138 -1.43 -20.72 3.67
N GLY A 139 -2.69 -20.30 3.74
CA GLY A 139 -3.48 -19.85 2.61
C GLY A 139 -4.37 -20.94 2.00
N THR A 140 -4.44 -22.13 2.56
CA THR A 140 -5.32 -23.22 2.12
C THR A 140 -6.30 -23.55 3.24
N VAL A 141 -7.56 -23.81 2.90
CA VAL A 141 -8.55 -24.25 3.89
C VAL A 141 -8.41 -25.76 4.06
N ASP A 142 -7.85 -26.18 5.21
CA ASP A 142 -7.68 -27.56 5.60
C ASP A 142 -8.65 -27.97 6.73
N CYS A 143 -9.02 -27.04 7.61
CA CYS A 143 -10.10 -27.27 8.57
C CYS A 143 -11.47 -27.29 7.87
N ILE A 144 -12.35 -28.22 8.27
CA ILE A 144 -13.73 -28.31 7.75
C ILE A 144 -14.51 -27.02 8.00
N ASP A 145 -14.22 -26.34 9.11
CA ASP A 145 -14.82 -25.07 9.53
C ASP A 145 -14.04 -23.83 9.08
N SER A 146 -12.94 -24.00 8.32
CA SER A 146 -12.05 -22.93 7.85
C SER A 146 -11.39 -22.10 8.96
N SER A 147 -11.35 -22.61 10.19
CA SER A 147 -10.81 -21.90 11.36
C SER A 147 -9.29 -21.68 11.31
N ASP A 148 -8.58 -22.51 10.56
CA ASP A 148 -7.15 -22.40 10.26
C ASP A 148 -6.78 -21.11 9.52
N GLU A 149 -7.65 -20.64 8.62
CA GLU A 149 -7.39 -19.45 7.78
C GLU A 149 -8.14 -18.18 8.24
N GLY A 150 -9.07 -18.30 9.18
CA GLY A 150 -9.93 -17.18 9.62
C GLY A 150 -9.23 -16.14 10.51
N TRP A 151 -8.09 -16.49 11.11
CA TRP A 151 -7.45 -15.72 12.19
C TRP A 151 -5.93 -15.52 11.99
N CYS A 152 -5.54 -15.21 10.76
CA CYS A 152 -4.13 -15.05 10.34
C CYS A 152 -3.58 -13.63 10.49
N ASP A 153 -4.04 -12.91 11.50
CA ASP A 153 -3.47 -11.61 11.85
C ASP A 153 -2.27 -11.78 12.80
N VAL A 154 -1.51 -10.70 12.96
CA VAL A 154 -0.27 -10.65 13.76
C VAL A 154 -0.46 -11.07 15.23
N GLU A 155 -1.69 -11.06 15.75
CA GLU A 155 -1.98 -11.42 17.14
C GLU A 155 -2.49 -12.85 17.29
N ASN A 156 -3.11 -13.41 16.26
CA ASN A 156 -3.80 -14.70 16.33
C ASN A 156 -3.12 -15.82 15.51
N ASP A 157 -2.24 -15.49 14.57
CA ASP A 157 -1.49 -16.49 13.80
C ASP A 157 -0.56 -17.29 14.74
N PRO A 158 -0.71 -18.63 14.82
CA PRO A 158 0.15 -19.46 15.67
C PRO A 158 1.62 -19.45 15.22
N ASN A 159 1.88 -19.13 13.96
CA ASN A 159 3.20 -19.05 13.34
C ASN A 159 3.64 -17.59 13.12
N ALA A 160 3.03 -16.64 13.86
CA ALA A 160 3.37 -15.23 13.79
C ALA A 160 4.85 -14.96 14.05
N ALA A 161 5.38 -13.95 13.33
CA ALA A 161 6.72 -13.45 13.53
C ALA A 161 6.92 -12.97 14.98
N PRO A 162 8.08 -13.24 15.61
CA PRO A 162 8.37 -12.74 16.93
C PRO A 162 8.51 -11.21 16.93
N VAL A 163 8.39 -10.60 18.10
CA VAL A 163 8.71 -9.17 18.30
C VAL A 163 10.20 -8.93 17.99
N CYS A 164 10.51 -7.75 17.44
CA CYS A 164 11.86 -7.35 17.07
C CYS A 164 12.89 -7.66 18.18
N ASN A 165 13.90 -8.47 17.82
CA ASN A 165 15.09 -8.69 18.64
C ASN A 165 16.27 -7.95 18.01
N THR A 166 16.58 -6.77 18.54
CA THR A 166 17.65 -5.89 18.05
C THR A 166 19.06 -6.49 18.21
N ALA A 167 19.24 -7.50 19.05
CA ALA A 167 20.53 -8.18 19.18
C ALA A 167 20.80 -9.14 18.01
N ALA A 168 19.76 -9.74 17.43
CA ALA A 168 19.83 -10.67 16.31
C ALA A 168 19.61 -9.98 14.96
N CYS A 169 18.70 -9.02 14.89
CA CYS A 169 18.44 -8.22 13.70
C CYS A 169 19.50 -7.13 13.53
N ARG A 170 20.46 -7.32 12.61
CA ARG A 170 21.55 -6.37 12.38
C ARG A 170 21.70 -6.01 10.90
N LEU A 171 22.02 -4.74 10.67
CA LEU A 171 22.39 -4.22 9.36
C LEU A 171 23.63 -4.96 8.80
N PRO A 172 23.72 -5.15 7.48
CA PRO A 172 22.83 -4.65 6.42
C PRO A 172 21.63 -5.56 6.09
N GLU A 173 21.55 -6.75 6.67
CA GLU A 173 20.56 -7.75 6.25
C GLU A 173 19.20 -7.58 6.93
N CYS A 174 19.19 -7.13 8.19
CA CYS A 174 17.97 -6.95 8.97
C CYS A 174 17.96 -5.59 9.66
N PHE A 175 16.81 -4.92 9.65
CA PHE A 175 16.60 -3.72 10.45
C PHE A 175 15.20 -3.71 11.05
N CYS A 176 15.12 -3.65 12.38
CA CYS A 176 13.87 -3.49 13.10
C CYS A 176 14.09 -2.70 14.39
N SER A 177 13.01 -2.12 14.89
CA SER A 177 12.93 -1.61 16.26
C SER A 177 11.55 -1.93 16.84
N ARG A 178 11.39 -1.79 18.15
CA ARG A 178 10.15 -2.16 18.84
C ARG A 178 8.92 -1.40 18.32
N ASP A 179 9.10 -0.13 17.97
CA ASP A 179 8.05 0.78 17.55
C ASP A 179 8.32 1.40 16.17
N GLY A 180 9.40 1.01 15.48
CA GLY A 180 9.75 1.47 14.14
C GLY A 180 10.35 2.88 14.09
N THR A 181 10.65 3.50 15.22
CA THR A 181 11.04 4.93 15.27
C THR A 181 12.56 5.18 15.35
N ILE A 182 13.35 4.13 15.62
CA ILE A 182 14.80 4.25 15.81
C ILE A 182 15.49 4.56 14.48
N ILE A 183 16.45 5.49 14.50
CA ILE A 183 17.26 5.86 13.35
C ILE A 183 18.28 4.75 13.06
N PRO A 184 18.41 4.28 11.80
CA PRO A 184 19.45 3.34 11.38
C PRO A 184 20.85 3.78 11.80
N GLY A 185 21.61 2.88 12.43
CA GLY A 185 22.95 3.18 12.93
C GLY A 185 23.00 4.04 14.19
N PHE A 186 21.85 4.34 14.81
CA PHE A 186 21.74 5.18 16.02
C PHE A 186 22.37 6.57 15.87
N LEU A 187 22.28 7.14 14.66
CA LEU A 187 22.76 8.50 14.39
C LEU A 187 21.91 9.54 15.14
N ASP A 188 22.51 10.68 15.46
CA ASP A 188 21.75 11.84 15.94
C ASP A 188 20.82 12.33 14.80
N PRO A 189 19.56 12.70 15.08
CA PRO A 189 18.67 13.28 14.08
C PRO A 189 19.31 14.43 13.29
N LYS A 190 20.14 15.28 13.90
CA LYS A 190 20.83 16.39 13.23
C LYS A 190 21.90 15.93 12.24
N GLU A 191 22.49 14.77 12.47
CA GLU A 191 23.47 14.18 11.56
C GLU A 191 22.82 13.32 10.48
N THR A 192 21.52 13.06 10.58
CA THR A 192 20.77 12.19 9.67
C THR A 192 20.26 12.98 8.46
N PRO A 193 20.44 12.52 7.21
CA PRO A 193 19.83 13.18 6.06
C PRO A 193 18.31 13.06 6.11
N GLN A 194 17.62 14.14 5.75
CA GLN A 194 16.19 14.05 5.47
C GLN A 194 16.00 13.56 4.04
N MET A 195 15.59 12.31 3.90
CA MET A 195 15.24 11.74 2.60
C MET A 195 13.80 12.15 2.22
N LEU A 196 13.65 12.61 0.98
CA LEU A 196 12.37 12.81 0.31
C LEU A 196 12.23 11.73 -0.76
N ILE A 197 11.22 10.87 -0.61
CA ILE A 197 10.93 9.80 -1.55
C ILE A 197 9.67 10.19 -2.31
N ILE A 198 9.84 10.52 -3.59
CA ILE A 198 8.73 10.90 -4.47
C ILE A 198 8.43 9.71 -5.36
N THR A 199 7.16 9.30 -5.40
CA THR A 199 6.75 8.16 -6.23
C THR A 199 5.54 8.49 -7.08
N PHE A 200 5.46 7.81 -8.24
CA PHE A 200 4.32 7.86 -9.14
C PHE A 200 3.82 6.45 -9.39
N ASP A 201 2.53 6.27 -9.21
CA ASP A 201 1.85 5.01 -9.49
C ASP A 201 1.15 5.10 -10.86
N ASP A 202 0.83 3.93 -11.42
CA ASP A 202 0.18 3.71 -12.71
C ASP A 202 1.06 3.90 -13.96
N ALA A 203 0.39 3.90 -15.11
CA ALA A 203 1.00 3.88 -16.43
C ALA A 203 1.80 5.15 -16.74
N VAL A 204 3.00 4.96 -17.30
CA VAL A 204 3.79 6.03 -17.92
C VAL A 204 3.44 6.10 -19.40
N ASN A 205 3.04 7.27 -19.87
CA ASN A 205 2.62 7.47 -21.25
C ASN A 205 2.84 8.94 -21.70
N PRO A 206 2.60 9.27 -22.98
CA PRO A 206 2.84 10.62 -23.48
C PRO A 206 2.10 11.74 -22.73
N ASP A 207 1.00 11.45 -22.03
CA ASP A 207 0.23 12.45 -21.30
C ASP A 207 0.96 12.94 -20.04
N ASN A 208 1.79 12.09 -19.42
CA ASN A 208 2.47 12.41 -18.17
C ASN A 208 3.99 12.56 -18.30
N MET A 209 4.59 12.11 -19.41
CA MET A 209 6.05 12.14 -19.60
C MET A 209 6.65 13.55 -19.48
N PHE A 210 6.05 14.56 -20.14
CA PHE A 210 6.56 15.94 -20.09
C PHE A 210 6.56 16.53 -18.68
N MET A 211 5.54 16.20 -17.89
CA MET A 211 5.46 16.63 -16.50
C MET A 211 6.61 16.03 -15.68
N TYR A 212 6.91 14.74 -15.87
CA TYR A 212 8.01 14.07 -15.17
C TYR A 212 9.36 14.68 -15.53
N THR A 213 9.69 14.79 -16.83
CA THR A 213 11.05 15.15 -17.26
C THR A 213 11.35 16.64 -17.19
N ASP A 214 10.39 17.50 -17.49
CA ASP A 214 10.65 18.93 -17.67
C ASP A 214 10.11 19.78 -16.51
N MET A 215 8.99 19.38 -15.90
CA MET A 215 8.38 20.16 -14.82
C MET A 215 8.84 19.73 -13.43
N LEU A 216 8.98 18.42 -13.17
CA LEU A 216 9.25 17.89 -11.83
C LEU A 216 10.72 17.50 -11.63
N PHE A 217 11.34 16.82 -12.61
CA PHE A 217 12.73 16.37 -12.53
C PHE A 217 13.62 16.91 -13.66
N PRO A 218 13.66 18.24 -13.88
CA PRO A 218 14.55 18.81 -14.88
C PRO A 218 16.02 18.62 -14.49
N LYS A 219 16.89 18.46 -15.49
CA LYS A 219 18.33 18.13 -15.33
C LYS A 219 19.12 19.10 -14.42
N ASN A 220 18.66 20.33 -14.24
CA ASN A 220 19.31 21.34 -13.41
C ASN A 220 19.00 21.21 -11.90
N LYS A 221 18.02 20.39 -11.52
CA LYS A 221 17.65 20.15 -10.13
C LYS A 221 18.45 18.96 -9.59
N THR A 222 19.31 19.23 -8.63
CA THR A 222 20.29 18.28 -8.12
C THR A 222 20.29 18.23 -6.59
N ASN A 223 20.70 17.08 -6.06
CA ASN A 223 21.06 16.91 -4.66
C ASN A 223 22.44 17.54 -4.37
N PRO A 224 22.84 17.71 -3.09
CA PRO A 224 24.10 18.34 -2.72
C PRO A 224 25.37 17.72 -3.32
N ASN A 225 25.35 16.45 -3.72
CA ASN A 225 26.45 15.78 -4.43
C ASN A 225 26.52 16.10 -5.95
N GLY A 226 25.64 16.97 -6.45
CA GLY A 226 25.53 17.32 -7.88
C GLY A 226 24.75 16.31 -8.72
N CYS A 227 24.22 15.23 -8.13
CA CYS A 227 23.41 14.26 -8.87
C CYS A 227 21.95 14.72 -9.01
N PRO A 228 21.30 14.46 -10.15
CA PRO A 228 19.90 14.87 -10.34
C PRO A 228 18.96 14.20 -9.35
N TRP A 229 17.86 14.89 -9.01
CA TRP A 229 16.79 14.31 -8.19
C TRP A 229 16.21 13.05 -8.83
N ARG A 230 15.95 12.03 -8.01
CA ARG A 230 15.40 10.74 -8.48
C ARG A 230 14.11 10.40 -7.76
N ALA A 231 13.09 10.04 -8.54
CA ALA A 231 11.84 9.40 -8.11
C ALA A 231 11.82 7.89 -8.41
N THR A 232 10.85 7.20 -7.80
CA THR A 232 10.47 5.82 -8.10
C THR A 232 9.13 5.76 -8.84
N PHE A 233 9.03 4.99 -9.91
CA PHE A 233 7.80 4.78 -10.67
C PHE A 233 7.29 3.35 -10.47
N PHE A 234 6.11 3.18 -9.89
CA PHE A 234 5.43 1.90 -9.76
C PHE A 234 4.48 1.71 -10.95
N LEU A 235 4.91 0.90 -11.93
CA LEU A 235 4.27 0.81 -13.23
C LEU A 235 3.21 -0.29 -13.29
N SER A 236 1.99 0.07 -13.71
CA SER A 236 1.00 -0.88 -14.20
C SER A 236 1.18 -1.13 -15.71
N HIS A 237 0.78 -2.31 -16.21
CA HIS A 237 1.03 -2.68 -17.61
C HIS A 237 0.16 -1.90 -18.60
N GLU A 238 -1.14 -1.85 -18.34
CA GLU A 238 -2.10 -1.33 -19.32
C GLU A 238 -1.84 0.14 -19.63
N TYR A 239 -1.83 0.50 -20.91
CA TYR A 239 -1.55 1.85 -21.43
C TYR A 239 -0.13 2.39 -21.20
N THR A 240 0.80 1.58 -20.68
CA THR A 240 2.20 1.98 -20.51
C THR A 240 2.96 2.01 -21.83
N HIS A 241 3.66 3.12 -22.06
CA HIS A 241 4.56 3.33 -23.19
C HIS A 241 5.99 2.93 -22.78
N TYR A 242 6.37 1.67 -23.01
CA TYR A 242 7.62 1.10 -22.51
C TYR A 242 8.90 1.76 -23.02
N GLN A 243 8.89 2.40 -24.20
CA GLN A 243 10.02 3.23 -24.62
C GLN A 243 10.24 4.46 -23.70
N GLN A 244 9.18 5.02 -23.11
CA GLN A 244 9.31 6.14 -22.16
C GLN A 244 9.71 5.65 -20.77
N VAL A 245 9.28 4.44 -20.39
CA VAL A 245 9.81 3.73 -19.21
C VAL A 245 11.33 3.57 -19.32
N GLN A 246 11.82 3.13 -20.49
CA GLN A 246 13.26 3.04 -20.76
C GLN A 246 13.95 4.40 -20.62
N GLN A 247 13.33 5.48 -21.12
CA GLN A 247 13.86 6.84 -20.97
C GLN A 247 13.97 7.26 -19.50
N LEU A 248 12.94 7.03 -18.68
CA LEU A 248 12.97 7.35 -17.24
C LEU A 248 14.07 6.55 -16.52
N TRP A 249 14.19 5.27 -16.84
CA TRP A 249 15.25 4.41 -16.30
C TRP A 249 16.65 4.87 -16.73
N ASN A 250 16.85 5.22 -18.01
CA ASN A 250 18.11 5.77 -18.52
C ASN A 250 18.45 7.10 -17.84
N LEU A 251 17.45 7.92 -17.54
CA LEU A 251 17.65 9.15 -16.78
C LEU A 251 18.13 8.87 -15.37
N GLY A 252 17.88 7.69 -14.80
CA GLY A 252 18.34 7.26 -13.48
C GLY A 252 17.22 7.13 -12.44
N HIS A 253 15.96 7.24 -12.86
CA HIS A 253 14.82 6.96 -12.00
C HIS A 253 14.72 5.46 -11.70
N GLU A 254 14.12 5.13 -10.55
CA GLU A 254 13.83 3.74 -10.21
C GLU A 254 12.52 3.31 -10.87
N ILE A 255 12.52 2.10 -11.42
CA ILE A 255 11.33 1.46 -11.99
C ILE A 255 10.97 0.25 -11.12
N ALA A 256 9.74 0.23 -10.64
CA ALA A 256 9.15 -0.78 -9.78
C ALA A 256 7.81 -1.26 -10.37
N VAL A 257 7.26 -2.36 -9.86
CA VAL A 257 6.04 -2.97 -10.41
C VAL A 257 4.78 -2.58 -9.65
N HIS A 258 3.68 -2.40 -10.39
CA HIS A 258 2.34 -2.12 -9.87
C HIS A 258 1.29 -3.00 -10.54
N SER A 259 1.59 -4.30 -10.64
CA SER A 259 0.81 -5.34 -11.33
C SER A 259 0.67 -5.20 -12.86
N ILE A 260 0.20 -6.25 -13.51
CA ILE A 260 -0.18 -6.21 -14.92
C ILE A 260 -1.58 -5.59 -15.04
N THR A 261 -2.54 -6.12 -14.31
CA THR A 261 -3.96 -5.83 -14.59
C THR A 261 -4.49 -4.61 -13.87
N HIS A 262 -3.88 -4.23 -12.73
CA HIS A 262 -4.44 -3.28 -11.79
C HIS A 262 -5.94 -3.56 -11.50
N ARG A 263 -6.31 -4.86 -11.48
CA ARG A 263 -7.71 -5.29 -11.48
C ARG A 263 -8.46 -4.87 -10.23
N GLY A 264 -9.72 -4.54 -10.43
CA GLY A 264 -10.71 -4.56 -9.35
C GLY A 264 -11.33 -5.96 -9.18
N PRO A 265 -12.11 -6.16 -8.11
CA PRO A 265 -12.31 -5.24 -6.99
C PRO A 265 -11.10 -5.21 -6.03
N GLU A 266 -10.97 -4.15 -5.22
CA GLU A 266 -9.81 -3.94 -4.35
C GLU A 266 -9.57 -5.09 -3.35
N ASN A 267 -10.64 -5.68 -2.83
CA ASN A 267 -10.57 -6.79 -1.87
C ASN A 267 -10.04 -8.09 -2.48
N TRP A 268 -10.04 -8.22 -3.81
CA TRP A 268 -9.44 -9.39 -4.47
C TRP A 268 -7.96 -9.52 -4.09
N TRP A 269 -7.22 -8.39 -4.09
CA TRP A 269 -5.80 -8.36 -3.71
C TRP A 269 -5.55 -8.81 -2.27
N SER A 270 -6.41 -8.40 -1.33
CA SER A 270 -6.18 -8.68 0.09
C SER A 270 -6.74 -10.02 0.58
N ARG A 271 -7.74 -10.59 -0.10
CA ARG A 271 -8.45 -11.80 0.36
C ARG A 271 -8.40 -12.98 -0.59
N ASN A 272 -8.49 -12.74 -1.90
CA ASN A 272 -8.72 -13.80 -2.87
C ASN A 272 -7.48 -14.19 -3.66
N ALA A 273 -6.56 -13.25 -3.90
CA ALA A 273 -5.36 -13.49 -4.69
C ALA A 273 -4.52 -14.62 -4.05
N THR A 274 -4.22 -15.64 -4.85
CA THR A 274 -3.30 -16.71 -4.46
C THR A 274 -1.85 -16.29 -4.65
N ILE A 275 -0.89 -17.11 -4.20
CA ILE A 275 0.53 -16.85 -4.45
C ILE A 275 0.82 -16.81 -5.95
N GLU A 276 0.17 -17.69 -6.73
CA GLU A 276 0.27 -17.74 -8.20
C GLU A 276 -0.32 -16.48 -8.84
N ASP A 277 -1.43 -15.96 -8.32
CA ASP A 277 -1.99 -14.68 -8.81
C ASP A 277 -1.02 -13.52 -8.54
N TRP A 278 -0.41 -13.46 -7.34
CA TRP A 278 0.63 -12.47 -7.03
C TRP A 278 1.86 -12.61 -7.92
N PHE A 279 2.25 -13.84 -8.25
CA PHE A 279 3.34 -14.13 -9.18
C PHE A 279 2.99 -13.64 -10.60
N ASP A 280 1.85 -14.06 -11.13
CA ASP A 280 1.37 -13.70 -12.48
C ASP A 280 1.25 -12.17 -12.63
N GLU A 281 0.84 -11.46 -11.58
CA GLU A 281 0.70 -10.00 -11.57
C GLU A 281 2.03 -9.26 -11.41
N MET A 282 2.84 -9.61 -10.40
CA MET A 282 4.02 -8.82 -10.03
C MET A 282 5.29 -9.26 -10.75
N VAL A 283 5.58 -10.57 -10.76
CA VAL A 283 6.73 -11.11 -11.49
C VAL A 283 6.47 -11.01 -12.99
N GLY A 284 5.23 -11.28 -13.43
CA GLY A 284 4.80 -11.02 -14.80
C GLY A 284 5.11 -9.58 -15.21
N GLN A 285 4.73 -8.58 -14.40
CA GLN A 285 5.03 -7.18 -14.72
C GLN A 285 6.54 -6.89 -14.74
N ALA A 286 7.34 -7.48 -13.86
CA ALA A 286 8.79 -7.33 -13.89
C ALA A 286 9.39 -7.86 -15.21
N ASN A 287 8.88 -8.99 -15.70
CA ASN A 287 9.27 -9.56 -17.00
C ASN A 287 8.86 -8.66 -18.17
N VAL A 288 7.65 -8.07 -18.14
CA VAL A 288 7.20 -7.12 -19.18
C VAL A 288 8.08 -5.86 -19.17
N VAL A 289 8.37 -5.30 -18.00
CA VAL A 289 9.25 -4.13 -17.84
C VAL A 289 10.67 -4.43 -18.34
N ASN A 290 11.22 -5.60 -18.03
CA ASN A 290 12.52 -6.01 -18.55
C ASN A 290 12.50 -6.16 -20.06
N LYS A 291 11.52 -6.92 -20.59
CA LYS A 291 11.47 -7.29 -22.00
C LYS A 291 11.19 -6.10 -22.92
N PHE A 292 10.23 -5.25 -22.56
CA PHE A 292 9.75 -4.18 -23.43
C PHE A 292 10.25 -2.79 -22.98
N GLY A 293 10.54 -2.61 -21.69
CA GLY A 293 11.11 -1.38 -21.15
C GLY A 293 12.64 -1.35 -21.15
N GLY A 294 13.32 -2.44 -21.49
CA GLY A 294 14.78 -2.52 -21.52
C GLY A 294 15.45 -2.33 -20.15
N VAL A 295 14.69 -2.40 -19.06
CA VAL A 295 15.17 -2.25 -17.69
C VAL A 295 15.82 -3.55 -17.26
N ARG A 296 17.03 -3.51 -16.72
CA ARG A 296 17.69 -4.68 -16.13
C ARG A 296 16.80 -5.34 -15.08
N LEU A 297 16.57 -6.65 -15.18
CA LEU A 297 15.64 -7.37 -14.29
C LEU A 297 16.08 -7.25 -12.83
N GLU A 298 17.39 -7.30 -12.57
CA GLU A 298 17.99 -7.12 -11.24
C GLU A 298 17.83 -5.69 -10.66
N GLU A 299 17.36 -4.73 -11.47
CA GLU A 299 17.01 -3.38 -11.05
C GLU A 299 15.51 -3.18 -10.81
N VAL A 300 14.67 -4.15 -11.21
CA VAL A 300 13.23 -4.17 -10.88
C VAL A 300 13.05 -4.81 -9.51
N ARG A 301 13.25 -4.00 -8.45
CA ARG A 301 13.42 -4.49 -7.07
C ARG A 301 12.21 -4.27 -6.16
N GLY A 302 11.39 -3.29 -6.50
CA GLY A 302 10.27 -2.84 -5.69
C GLY A 302 8.94 -3.27 -6.26
N LEU A 303 7.96 -3.43 -5.37
CA LEU A 303 6.57 -3.52 -5.76
C LEU A 303 5.68 -2.66 -4.86
N ARG A 304 4.54 -2.26 -5.41
CA ARG A 304 3.42 -1.69 -4.67
C ARG A 304 2.15 -2.39 -5.14
N ALA A 305 1.33 -2.81 -4.19
CA ALA A 305 0.04 -3.43 -4.46
C ALA A 305 -0.98 -2.37 -4.95
N PRO A 306 -1.75 -2.64 -6.02
CA PRO A 306 -2.87 -1.81 -6.43
C PRO A 306 -3.79 -1.44 -5.26
N PHE A 307 -4.22 -0.18 -5.25
CA PHE A 307 -5.07 0.38 -4.19
C PHE A 307 -4.49 0.30 -2.76
N LEU A 308 -3.18 0.06 -2.63
CA LEU A 308 -2.50 -0.21 -1.35
C LEU A 308 -3.13 -1.39 -0.60
N ARG A 309 -3.57 -2.42 -1.32
CA ARG A 309 -4.21 -3.62 -0.75
C ARG A 309 -3.17 -4.71 -0.52
N SER A 310 -2.70 -4.81 0.72
CA SER A 310 -1.74 -5.86 1.07
C SER A 310 -2.38 -7.24 1.01
N GLY A 311 -1.65 -8.21 0.43
CA GLY A 311 -2.05 -9.60 0.25
C GLY A 311 -1.64 -10.54 1.39
N GLY A 312 -1.35 -10.00 2.58
CA GLY A 312 -0.93 -10.77 3.75
C GLY A 312 0.29 -11.63 3.47
N ASN A 313 0.39 -12.78 4.12
CA ASN A 313 1.53 -13.70 3.97
C ASN A 313 1.79 -14.13 2.51
N ARG A 314 0.76 -14.22 1.67
CA ARG A 314 0.90 -14.69 0.28
C ARG A 314 1.72 -13.72 -0.59
N GLN A 315 1.48 -12.42 -0.44
CA GLN A 315 2.25 -11.37 -1.14
C GLN A 315 3.73 -11.48 -0.79
N PHE A 316 4.06 -11.54 0.50
CA PHE A 316 5.45 -11.52 0.95
C PHE A 316 6.16 -12.87 0.78
N ALA A 317 5.41 -13.98 0.78
CA ALA A 317 5.93 -15.28 0.36
C ALA A 317 6.37 -15.26 -1.10
N MET A 318 5.52 -14.75 -2.00
CA MET A 318 5.87 -14.53 -3.41
C MET A 318 7.10 -13.63 -3.55
N MET A 319 7.14 -12.50 -2.83
CA MET A 319 8.28 -11.59 -2.89
C MET A 319 9.60 -12.26 -2.54
N ARG A 320 9.60 -13.04 -1.47
CA ARG A 320 10.79 -13.74 -0.98
C ARG A 320 11.24 -14.82 -1.97
N GLU A 321 10.29 -15.60 -2.50
CA GLU A 321 10.58 -16.70 -3.44
C GLU A 321 11.14 -16.18 -4.77
N PHE A 322 10.61 -15.05 -5.26
CA PHE A 322 10.95 -14.52 -6.59
C PHE A 322 11.88 -13.31 -6.57
N GLY A 323 12.40 -12.93 -5.40
CA GLY A 323 13.55 -12.02 -5.28
C GLY A 323 13.24 -10.52 -5.31
N PHE A 324 12.04 -10.10 -4.92
CA PHE A 324 11.77 -8.67 -4.68
C PHE A 324 12.47 -8.19 -3.42
N LEU A 325 13.11 -7.01 -3.49
CA LEU A 325 13.84 -6.42 -2.36
C LEU A 325 12.89 -5.78 -1.35
N TYR A 326 11.87 -5.07 -1.84
CA TYR A 326 11.00 -4.29 -0.96
C TYR A 326 9.55 -4.18 -1.45
N ASP A 327 8.63 -4.09 -0.50
CA ASP A 327 7.25 -3.66 -0.69
C ASP A 327 7.11 -2.20 -0.25
N ALA A 328 6.18 -1.50 -0.86
CA ALA A 328 5.80 -0.14 -0.47
C ALA A 328 4.27 -0.01 -0.44
N SER A 329 3.60 -0.95 0.23
CA SER A 329 2.13 -1.03 0.27
C SER A 329 1.56 -0.91 1.67
N LEU A 330 2.35 -1.14 2.73
CA LEU A 330 1.83 -1.10 4.10
C LEU A 330 1.72 0.33 4.60
N VAL A 331 0.49 0.73 4.94
CA VAL A 331 0.21 2.04 5.52
C VAL A 331 0.30 1.95 7.04
N ALA A 332 1.17 2.77 7.63
CA ALA A 332 1.23 2.94 9.07
C ALA A 332 0.20 3.98 9.53
N PRO A 333 -0.48 3.77 10.67
CA PRO A 333 -1.25 4.83 11.32
C PRO A 333 -0.40 6.07 11.57
N ILE A 334 -1.04 7.23 11.63
CA ILE A 334 -0.36 8.47 12.01
C ILE A 334 0.42 8.30 13.33
N SER A 335 1.68 8.71 13.31
CA SER A 335 2.60 8.62 14.43
C SER A 335 3.52 9.84 14.47
N ASP A 336 3.96 10.19 15.68
CA ASP A 336 4.95 11.24 15.95
C ASP A 336 5.90 10.73 17.04
N PRO A 337 7.16 10.36 16.69
CA PRO A 337 7.78 10.48 15.37
C PRO A 337 7.25 9.46 14.35
N PRO A 338 7.42 9.72 13.03
CA PRO A 338 7.08 8.78 11.96
C PRO A 338 8.00 7.55 11.93
N LEU A 339 7.58 6.50 11.22
CA LEU A 339 8.30 5.23 11.17
C LEU A 339 9.39 5.22 10.09
N TRP A 340 10.54 4.67 10.44
CA TRP A 340 11.57 4.27 9.46
C TRP A 340 11.15 2.97 8.75
N PRO A 341 11.62 2.73 7.51
CA PRO A 341 11.50 1.42 6.88
C PRO A 341 12.07 0.32 7.77
N TYR A 342 11.64 -0.91 7.56
CA TYR A 342 12.06 -2.06 8.37
C TYR A 342 12.04 -3.33 7.54
N THR A 343 12.71 -4.39 8.00
CA THR A 343 12.65 -5.71 7.36
C THR A 343 11.60 -6.59 8.03
N LEU A 344 11.05 -7.53 7.26
CA LEU A 344 10.00 -8.45 7.70
C LEU A 344 10.55 -9.74 8.34
N ASP A 345 11.80 -9.73 8.78
CA ASP A 345 12.36 -10.79 9.64
C ASP A 345 11.55 -10.93 10.95
N TYR A 346 11.03 -9.82 11.46
CA TYR A 346 10.28 -9.73 12.70
C TYR A 346 8.91 -9.08 12.47
N ARG A 347 8.05 -9.18 13.48
CA ARG A 347 6.72 -8.57 13.52
C ARG A 347 6.77 -7.08 13.14
N ILE A 348 5.83 -6.65 12.30
CA ILE A 348 5.66 -5.24 11.93
C ILE A 348 5.50 -4.34 13.17
N PRO A 349 6.12 -3.14 13.21
CA PRO A 349 6.14 -2.29 14.41
C PRO A 349 4.89 -1.42 14.59
N HIS A 350 3.84 -1.63 13.80
CA HIS A 350 2.59 -0.89 13.87
C HIS A 350 1.39 -1.80 13.66
N ARG A 351 0.19 -1.28 13.97
CA ARG A 351 -1.06 -1.97 13.68
C ARG A 351 -1.31 -1.98 12.18
N CYS A 352 -1.95 -3.03 11.68
CA CYS A 352 -2.44 -3.07 10.30
C CYS A 352 -3.53 -2.00 10.14
N SER A 353 -3.24 -0.95 9.37
CA SER A 353 -4.09 0.24 9.27
C SER A 353 -4.88 0.25 7.96
N GLY A 354 -6.19 0.46 8.05
CA GLY A 354 -7.09 0.60 6.90
C GLY A 354 -8.18 -0.46 6.85
N ASN A 355 -9.32 -0.12 6.26
CA ASN A 355 -10.47 -1.02 6.16
C ASN A 355 -10.10 -2.24 5.32
N ASN A 356 -10.37 -3.46 5.80
CA ASN A 356 -10.13 -4.71 5.06
C ASN A 356 -8.68 -4.91 4.57
N GLN A 357 -7.70 -4.37 5.29
CA GLN A 357 -6.30 -4.68 5.05
C GLN A 357 -5.93 -6.07 5.56
N ASN A 358 -4.96 -6.70 4.91
CA ASN A 358 -4.41 -7.99 5.28
C ASN A 358 -2.88 -7.87 5.33
N CYS A 359 -2.32 -7.53 6.50
CA CYS A 359 -0.88 -7.35 6.68
C CYS A 359 -0.19 -8.70 6.93
N PRO A 360 1.12 -8.83 6.65
CA PRO A 360 1.86 -10.06 6.92
C PRO A 360 1.93 -10.34 8.43
N SER A 361 1.63 -11.57 8.82
CA SER A 361 1.76 -12.06 10.20
C SER A 361 3.06 -12.84 10.41
N ARG A 362 3.58 -13.50 9.36
CA ARG A 362 4.76 -14.37 9.40
C ARG A 362 6.06 -13.62 9.07
N SER A 363 7.20 -14.27 9.31
CA SER A 363 8.53 -13.72 9.01
C SER A 363 8.93 -13.96 7.55
N PHE A 364 9.36 -12.89 6.87
CA PHE A 364 9.93 -12.88 5.53
C PHE A 364 11.32 -12.23 5.55
N PRO A 365 12.35 -12.94 6.05
CA PRO A 365 13.70 -12.41 6.19
C PRO A 365 14.25 -11.75 4.93
N GLY A 366 14.82 -10.56 5.08
CA GLY A 366 15.46 -9.80 4.00
C GLY A 366 14.52 -9.02 3.08
N VAL A 367 13.19 -9.22 3.17
CA VAL A 367 12.22 -8.36 2.47
C VAL A 367 12.03 -7.07 3.27
N TRP A 368 12.27 -5.93 2.63
CA TRP A 368 12.11 -4.61 3.21
C TRP A 368 10.67 -4.09 3.03
N GLU A 369 10.16 -3.39 4.02
CA GLU A 369 8.94 -2.59 3.92
C GLU A 369 9.31 -1.11 3.90
N MET A 370 9.08 -0.46 2.76
CA MET A 370 9.12 0.98 2.60
C MET A 370 7.79 1.58 3.06
N VAL A 371 7.58 1.52 4.38
CA VAL A 371 6.32 1.85 5.04
C VAL A 371 5.78 3.22 4.64
N ILE A 372 4.49 3.26 4.31
CA ILE A 372 3.77 4.49 3.98
C ILE A 372 3.31 5.15 5.28
N ASN A 373 4.05 6.15 5.72
CA ASN A 373 3.64 7.03 6.82
C ASN A 373 2.52 7.95 6.34
N GLN A 374 1.39 7.97 7.05
CA GLN A 374 0.28 8.86 6.71
C GLN A 374 0.68 10.34 6.83
N LEU A 375 0.25 11.13 5.85
CA LEU A 375 0.25 12.58 5.89
C LEU A 375 -0.94 13.06 6.72
N GLN A 376 -0.77 14.19 7.39
CA GLN A 376 -1.81 14.82 8.21
C GLN A 376 -2.11 16.24 7.71
N TYR A 377 -3.38 16.61 7.66
CA TYR A 377 -3.84 17.97 7.39
C TYR A 377 -5.21 18.23 8.04
N GLU A 378 -5.32 19.28 8.88
CA GLU A 378 -6.58 19.71 9.51
C GLU A 378 -7.43 18.57 10.11
N GLY A 379 -6.78 17.60 10.77
CA GLY A 379 -7.44 16.44 11.40
C GLY A 379 -7.71 15.26 10.47
N TYR A 380 -7.48 15.39 9.17
CA TYR A 380 -7.52 14.30 8.20
C TYR A 380 -6.15 13.62 8.06
N THR A 381 -6.18 12.32 7.76
CA THR A 381 -4.99 11.52 7.47
C THR A 381 -5.13 10.81 6.15
N CYS A 382 -4.04 10.71 5.38
CA CYS A 382 -4.03 10.11 4.05
C CYS A 382 -2.71 9.37 3.80
N GLY A 383 -2.78 8.21 3.12
CA GLY A 383 -1.61 7.48 2.68
C GLY A 383 -1.01 8.08 1.40
N MET A 384 -1.85 8.25 0.38
CA MET A 384 -1.50 8.92 -0.88
C MET A 384 -1.88 10.40 -0.84
N VAL A 385 -1.13 11.28 -1.53
CA VAL A 385 -1.37 12.72 -1.50
C VAL A 385 -2.72 13.09 -2.14
N ASP A 386 -3.13 12.36 -3.17
CA ASP A 386 -4.42 12.53 -3.84
C ASP A 386 -5.61 11.96 -3.05
N SER A 387 -5.36 11.18 -2.00
CA SER A 387 -6.38 10.72 -1.04
C SER A 387 -6.56 11.67 0.15
N CYS A 388 -5.77 12.74 0.23
CA CYS A 388 -5.99 13.81 1.20
C CYS A 388 -7.27 14.62 0.84
N PRO A 389 -7.81 15.43 1.76
CA PRO A 389 -9.12 16.07 1.60
C PRO A 389 -9.34 16.73 0.21
N PRO A 390 -10.46 16.48 -0.48
CA PRO A 390 -10.59 16.73 -1.92
C PRO A 390 -10.75 18.19 -2.37
N ASN A 391 -10.69 19.19 -1.47
CA ASN A 391 -11.00 20.60 -1.80
C ASN A 391 -9.93 21.59 -1.30
N LEU A 392 -8.67 21.20 -1.34
CA LEU A 392 -7.55 22.08 -0.99
C LEU A 392 -7.20 23.00 -2.16
N ASN A 393 -6.87 24.26 -1.90
CA ASN A 393 -6.26 25.15 -2.89
C ASN A 393 -4.72 25.01 -2.89
N GLY A 394 -4.03 25.65 -3.84
CA GLY A 394 -2.57 25.58 -3.93
C GLY A 394 -1.81 25.97 -2.64
N GLU A 395 -2.28 26.96 -1.88
CA GLU A 395 -1.62 27.36 -0.62
C GLU A 395 -1.87 26.32 0.48
N ASP A 396 -3.06 25.72 0.54
CA ASP A 396 -3.37 24.62 1.47
C ASP A 396 -2.48 23.41 1.19
N ILE A 397 -2.28 23.05 -0.08
CA ILE A 397 -1.36 21.99 -0.48
C ILE A 397 0.07 22.30 -0.02
N TYR A 398 0.55 23.52 -0.28
CA TYR A 398 1.88 23.93 0.17
C TYR A 398 2.01 23.87 1.71
N ARG A 399 1.00 24.31 2.45
CA ARG A 399 0.96 24.22 3.92
C ARG A 399 0.95 22.76 4.41
N MET A 400 0.17 21.89 3.77
CA MET A 400 0.13 20.46 4.07
C MET A 400 1.51 19.80 3.87
N LEU A 401 2.14 20.04 2.71
CA LEU A 401 3.46 19.48 2.41
C LEU A 401 4.51 19.97 3.40
N ARG A 402 4.51 21.27 3.70
CA ARG A 402 5.44 21.88 4.67
C ARG A 402 5.22 21.36 6.09
N HIS A 403 3.97 21.22 6.53
CA HIS A 403 3.64 20.66 7.84
C HIS A 403 4.19 19.23 7.99
N ASN A 404 3.93 18.36 7.01
CA ASN A 404 4.41 16.98 7.06
C ASN A 404 5.93 16.87 6.89
N PHE A 405 6.56 17.76 6.12
CA PHE A 405 8.03 17.83 6.09
C PHE A 405 8.62 18.09 7.48
N TYR A 406 8.11 19.08 8.21
CA TYR A 406 8.64 19.39 9.54
C TYR A 406 8.29 18.34 10.59
N ARG A 407 7.22 17.56 10.41
CA ARG A 407 6.94 16.37 11.25
C ARG A 407 8.06 15.34 11.16
N HIS A 408 8.66 15.14 9.99
CA HIS A 408 9.80 14.24 9.80
C HIS A 408 11.13 14.92 10.17
N TYR A 409 11.36 16.13 9.64
CA TYR A 409 12.65 16.83 9.73
C TYR A 409 13.05 17.22 11.16
N ASN A 410 12.08 17.61 11.99
CA ASN A 410 12.33 18.05 13.37
C ASN A 410 12.33 16.91 14.40
N THR A 411 12.03 15.67 13.98
CA THR A 411 11.89 14.52 14.89
C THR A 411 13.00 13.51 14.64
N ASN A 412 12.70 12.33 14.08
CA ASN A 412 13.66 11.26 13.83
C ASN A 412 14.16 11.18 12.38
N ARG A 413 13.77 12.13 11.52
CA ARG A 413 14.14 12.19 10.09
C ARG A 413 13.85 10.93 9.29
N ALA A 414 12.82 10.16 9.68
CA ALA A 414 12.34 9.07 8.84
C ALA A 414 12.03 9.60 7.41
N PRO A 415 12.25 8.79 6.35
CA PRO A 415 12.00 9.23 4.98
C PRO A 415 10.57 9.79 4.84
N LEU A 416 10.45 10.99 4.27
CA LEU A 416 9.15 11.55 3.92
C LEU A 416 8.76 11.02 2.54
N GLY A 417 7.77 10.15 2.53
CA GLY A 417 7.15 9.66 1.30
C GLY A 417 6.08 10.62 0.78
N LEU A 418 6.16 10.96 -0.50
CA LEU A 418 5.17 11.75 -1.23
C LEU A 418 4.75 10.93 -2.46
N TYR A 419 3.60 10.27 -2.33
CA TYR A 419 3.12 9.27 -3.26
C TYR A 419 1.95 9.83 -4.08
N PHE A 420 2.04 9.76 -5.41
CA PHE A 420 1.12 10.46 -6.31
C PHE A 420 0.60 9.57 -7.44
N HIS A 421 -0.61 9.88 -7.88
CA HIS A 421 -1.06 9.61 -9.25
C HIS A 421 -0.83 10.85 -10.13
N SER A 422 -0.41 10.63 -11.38
CA SER A 422 -0.11 11.74 -12.32
C SER A 422 -1.27 12.71 -12.54
N THR A 423 -2.51 12.23 -12.41
CA THR A 423 -3.74 13.03 -12.55
C THR A 423 -3.85 14.14 -11.50
N TRP A 424 -3.23 13.99 -10.33
CA TRP A 424 -3.23 15.00 -9.26
C TRP A 424 -2.61 16.33 -9.71
N PHE A 425 -1.60 16.26 -10.58
CA PHE A 425 -0.89 17.43 -11.11
C PHE A 425 -1.60 18.10 -12.29
N LYS A 426 -2.75 17.59 -12.75
CA LYS A 426 -3.58 18.29 -13.75
C LYS A 426 -4.07 19.66 -13.25
N LYS A 427 -4.15 19.85 -11.93
CA LYS A 427 -4.39 21.15 -11.31
C LYS A 427 -3.09 21.94 -11.25
N GLU A 428 -2.99 23.01 -12.04
CA GLU A 428 -1.79 23.84 -12.15
C GLU A 428 -1.35 24.44 -10.79
N GLU A 429 -2.31 24.78 -9.92
CA GLU A 429 -2.02 25.26 -8.57
C GLU A 429 -1.30 24.22 -7.70
N TYR A 430 -1.62 22.93 -7.85
CA TYR A 430 -0.99 21.85 -7.08
C TYR A 430 0.45 21.62 -7.55
N LEU A 431 0.67 21.65 -8.86
CA LEU A 431 2.00 21.58 -9.44
C LEU A 431 2.89 22.74 -8.96
N LYS A 432 2.38 23.98 -9.02
CA LYS A 432 3.13 25.16 -8.54
C LYS A 432 3.42 25.08 -7.04
N ALA A 433 2.44 24.66 -6.23
CA ALA A 433 2.60 24.48 -4.80
C ALA A 433 3.69 23.43 -4.48
N PHE A 434 3.69 22.31 -5.19
CA PHE A 434 4.67 21.25 -5.05
C PHE A 434 6.08 21.70 -5.48
N GLN A 435 6.21 22.39 -6.61
CA GLN A 435 7.49 22.94 -7.08
C GLN A 435 8.07 23.98 -6.10
N ARG A 436 7.20 24.83 -5.52
CA ARG A 436 7.57 25.78 -4.46
C ARG A 436 8.06 25.06 -3.22
N PHE A 437 7.31 24.07 -2.75
CA PHE A 437 7.68 23.24 -1.61
C PHE A 437 9.05 22.57 -1.83
N LEU A 438 9.24 21.86 -2.95
CA LEU A 438 10.51 21.19 -3.24
C LEU A 438 11.67 22.17 -3.29
N SER A 439 11.51 23.32 -3.95
CA SER A 439 12.57 24.33 -4.06
C SER A 439 12.95 24.94 -2.71
N GLU A 440 12.00 25.09 -1.78
CA GLU A 440 12.28 25.58 -0.42
C GLU A 440 13.05 24.54 0.41
N VAL A 441 12.55 23.30 0.49
CA VAL A 441 13.14 22.30 1.37
C VAL A 441 14.49 21.81 0.86
N THR A 442 14.67 21.69 -0.45
CA THR A 442 15.94 21.27 -1.06
C THR A 442 17.00 22.37 -1.11
N ALA A 443 16.66 23.61 -0.73
CA ALA A 443 17.67 24.65 -0.47
C ALA A 443 18.53 24.31 0.77
N ASN A 444 18.06 23.40 1.62
CA ASN A 444 18.80 22.88 2.75
C ASN A 444 19.72 21.71 2.32
N PRO A 445 21.04 21.77 2.57
CA PRO A 445 21.99 20.72 2.16
C PRO A 445 21.80 19.37 2.91
N GLU A 446 20.95 19.32 3.93
CA GLU A 446 20.61 18.09 4.64
C GLU A 446 19.45 17.31 4.00
N VAL A 447 18.78 17.88 3.00
CA VAL A 447 17.60 17.29 2.33
C VAL A 447 18.00 16.66 1.00
N TRP A 448 17.56 15.41 0.79
CA TRP A 448 17.96 14.59 -0.36
C TRP A 448 16.74 13.97 -1.03
N VAL A 449 16.56 14.21 -2.33
CA VAL A 449 15.51 13.58 -3.15
C VAL A 449 16.06 12.30 -3.75
N VAL A 450 15.62 11.15 -3.23
CA VAL A 450 16.18 9.83 -3.51
C VAL A 450 15.09 8.82 -3.85
N THR A 451 15.47 7.76 -4.55
CA THR A 451 14.56 6.63 -4.81
C THR A 451 14.37 5.75 -3.57
N ASN A 452 13.36 4.87 -3.58
CA ASN A 452 13.19 3.86 -2.53
C ASN A 452 14.44 2.98 -2.37
N HIS A 453 15.01 2.47 -3.48
CA HIS A 453 16.24 1.69 -3.42
C HIS A 453 17.40 2.47 -2.78
N GLN A 454 17.59 3.75 -3.15
CA GLN A 454 18.64 4.58 -2.58
C GLN A 454 18.46 4.81 -1.08
N ALA A 455 17.22 4.95 -0.60
CA ALA A 455 16.92 5.03 0.82
C ALA A 455 17.31 3.72 1.54
N ILE A 456 16.96 2.56 0.98
CA ILE A 456 17.38 1.25 1.53
C ILE A 456 18.92 1.13 1.55
N GLN A 457 19.63 1.56 0.51
CA GLN A 457 21.10 1.51 0.50
C GLN A 457 21.72 2.36 1.61
N TRP A 458 21.17 3.56 1.86
CA TRP A 458 21.59 4.37 3.00
C TRP A 458 21.30 3.67 4.32
N MET A 459 20.12 3.06 4.47
CA MET A 459 19.76 2.32 5.69
C MET A 459 20.66 1.11 5.94
N LYS A 460 21.06 0.40 4.88
CA LYS A 460 22.03 -0.72 4.95
C LYS A 460 23.42 -0.25 5.40
N LYS A 461 23.79 1.00 5.09
CA LYS A 461 25.10 1.58 5.40
C LYS A 461 24.93 3.03 5.91
N PRO A 462 24.38 3.25 7.12
CA PRO A 462 24.03 4.59 7.59
C PRO A 462 25.27 5.49 7.64
N ARG A 463 25.15 6.68 7.06
CA ARG A 463 26.21 7.69 7.03
C ARG A 463 25.65 9.05 7.44
N PRO A 464 26.38 9.83 8.27
CA PRO A 464 25.99 11.19 8.60
C PRO A 464 26.02 12.08 7.34
N VAL A 465 25.25 13.17 7.34
CA VAL A 465 25.12 14.12 6.21
C VAL A 465 26.48 14.56 5.66
N SER A 466 27.46 14.80 6.54
CA SER A 466 28.82 15.20 6.18
C SER A 466 29.56 14.23 5.26
N GLN A 467 29.16 12.95 5.23
CA GLN A 467 29.78 11.89 4.42
C GLN A 467 28.99 11.59 3.12
N LEU A 468 27.82 12.20 2.91
CA LEU A 468 26.93 11.84 1.80
C LEU A 468 27.37 12.37 0.43
N LEU A 469 28.20 13.42 0.39
CA LEU A 469 28.75 13.94 -0.86
C LEU A 469 29.50 12.87 -1.67
N ASN A 470 30.13 11.92 -0.97
CA ASN A 470 30.92 10.85 -1.58
C ASN A 470 30.27 9.46 -1.42
N PHE A 471 29.02 9.37 -0.97
CA PHE A 471 28.35 8.10 -0.74
C PHE A 471 28.12 7.36 -2.06
N ALA A 472 28.76 6.20 -2.21
CA ALA A 472 28.85 5.49 -3.48
C ALA A 472 27.48 5.10 -4.06
N ASP A 473 26.57 4.63 -3.21
CA ASP A 473 25.24 4.17 -3.64
C ASP A 473 24.31 5.32 -4.09
N TRP A 474 24.70 6.60 -3.86
CA TRP A 474 23.97 7.79 -4.31
C TRP A 474 24.68 8.56 -5.43
N LYS A 475 25.78 8.01 -5.97
CA LYS A 475 26.42 8.57 -7.16
C LYS A 475 25.56 8.32 -8.41
N CYS A 476 25.70 9.19 -9.39
CA CYS A 476 24.96 9.19 -10.64
C CYS A 476 25.83 8.74 -11.83
N ASP A 477 26.84 7.90 -11.58
CA ASP A 477 27.78 7.36 -12.56
C ASP A 477 27.25 6.08 -13.24
N ARG A 478 25.95 6.08 -13.56
CA ARG A 478 25.27 4.95 -14.22
C ARG A 478 25.93 4.67 -15.57
N LYS A 479 26.36 3.43 -15.77
CA LYS A 479 26.91 2.93 -17.04
C LYS A 479 25.83 2.18 -17.79
N LEU A 480 25.47 2.71 -18.96
CA LEU A 480 24.53 2.12 -19.90
C LEU A 480 25.30 1.69 -21.14
N ASP A 481 25.06 0.47 -21.58
CA ASP A 481 25.54 0.00 -22.87
C ASP A 481 24.73 0.68 -23.99
N PRO A 482 25.29 0.85 -25.20
CA PRO A 482 24.59 1.49 -26.31
C PRO A 482 23.24 0.85 -26.64
N GLU A 483 23.09 -0.45 -26.39
CA GLU A 483 21.87 -1.24 -26.62
C GLU A 483 20.78 -0.96 -25.56
N GLU A 484 21.17 -0.47 -24.39
CA GLU A 484 20.28 -0.14 -23.27
C GLU A 484 19.70 1.27 -23.37
N MET A 485 20.22 2.08 -24.31
CA MET A 485 19.72 3.42 -24.57
C MET A 485 18.37 3.37 -25.26
N ALA A 486 17.40 4.12 -24.73
CA ALA A 486 16.09 4.27 -25.34
C ALA A 486 16.21 4.80 -26.77
N CYS A 487 15.56 4.10 -27.68
CA CYS A 487 15.46 4.49 -29.08
C CYS A 487 14.71 5.83 -29.25
N ASN A 488 15.05 6.57 -30.30
CA ASN A 488 14.38 7.84 -30.64
C ASN A 488 12.97 7.64 -31.19
N PHE A 489 12.75 6.54 -31.93
CA PHE A 489 11.48 6.22 -32.55
C PHE A 489 11.01 4.85 -32.05
N PRO A 490 9.94 4.78 -31.23
CA PRO A 490 9.41 3.53 -30.75
C PRO A 490 8.75 2.75 -31.89
N LYS A 491 8.80 1.42 -31.81
CA LYS A 491 7.93 0.57 -32.61
C LYS A 491 6.52 0.64 -32.04
N ASN A 492 5.55 0.87 -32.92
CA ASN A 492 4.14 0.89 -32.58
C ASN A 492 3.51 -0.48 -32.91
N CYS A 493 3.36 -1.32 -31.89
CA CYS A 493 2.87 -2.68 -32.03
C CYS A 493 1.35 -2.70 -31.84
N ARG A 494 0.59 -2.91 -32.94
CA ARG A 494 -0.85 -3.19 -32.91
C ARG A 494 -1.06 -4.67 -32.67
N LEU A 495 -1.55 -5.04 -31.49
CA LEU A 495 -1.57 -6.41 -30.98
C LEU A 495 -2.98 -6.86 -30.65
N GLN A 496 -3.31 -8.12 -30.98
CA GLN A 496 -4.56 -8.74 -30.54
C GLN A 496 -4.46 -9.07 -29.05
N SER A 497 -5.48 -8.71 -28.28
CA SER A 497 -5.59 -9.04 -26.86
C SER A 497 -6.77 -9.98 -26.63
N ARG A 498 -6.48 -11.25 -26.36
CA ARG A 498 -7.50 -12.26 -26.04
C ARG A 498 -8.34 -11.86 -24.81
N PRO A 499 -7.74 -11.40 -23.69
CA PRO A 499 -8.50 -10.99 -22.49
C PRO A 499 -9.48 -9.85 -22.76
N HIS A 500 -9.07 -8.86 -23.55
CA HIS A 500 -9.88 -7.67 -23.83
C HIS A 500 -10.80 -7.83 -25.05
N LYS A 501 -10.71 -8.95 -25.78
CA LYS A 501 -11.42 -9.21 -27.05
C LYS A 501 -11.31 -8.02 -28.04
N SER A 502 -10.19 -7.32 -28.01
CA SER A 502 -9.95 -6.09 -28.74
C SER A 502 -8.46 -5.91 -29.01
N GLU A 503 -8.15 -4.94 -29.87
CA GLU A 503 -6.77 -4.58 -30.17
C GLU A 503 -6.22 -3.62 -29.13
N ARG A 504 -4.96 -3.83 -28.78
CA ARG A 504 -4.19 -2.97 -27.88
C ARG A 504 -2.89 -2.55 -28.56
N TYR A 505 -2.39 -1.38 -28.16
CA TYR A 505 -1.14 -0.83 -28.67
C TYR A 505 -0.05 -0.96 -27.62
N LEU A 506 1.13 -1.40 -28.03
CA LEU A 506 2.33 -1.46 -27.20
C LEU A 506 3.46 -0.72 -27.90
N TYR A 507 4.13 0.17 -27.16
CA TYR A 507 5.21 1.00 -27.67
C TYR A 507 6.53 0.63 -27.01
N THR A 508 7.49 0.15 -27.79
CA THR A 508 8.77 -0.38 -27.30
C THR A 508 9.91 -0.11 -28.28
N CYS A 509 11.14 -0.14 -27.79
CA CYS A 509 12.34 -0.17 -28.64
C CYS A 509 12.70 -1.58 -29.13
N THR A 510 12.14 -2.62 -28.51
CA THR A 510 12.39 -4.01 -28.86
C THR A 510 11.52 -4.48 -30.02
N GLU A 511 11.70 -5.72 -30.48
CA GLU A 511 10.76 -6.32 -31.43
C GLU A 511 9.33 -6.41 -30.89
N CYS A 512 8.36 -6.23 -31.78
CA CYS A 512 6.95 -6.37 -31.44
C CYS A 512 6.63 -7.84 -31.11
N PRO A 513 5.91 -8.11 -30.01
CA PRO A 513 5.44 -9.45 -29.71
C PRO A 513 4.34 -9.88 -30.69
N LYS A 514 3.93 -11.15 -30.64
CA LYS A 514 2.87 -11.70 -31.51
C LYS A 514 1.48 -11.38 -30.98
N GLN A 515 1.33 -11.39 -29.66
CA GLN A 515 0.10 -11.05 -28.96
C GLN A 515 0.37 -9.95 -27.92
N TYR A 516 -0.69 -9.30 -27.45
CA TYR A 516 -0.57 -8.32 -26.37
C TYR A 516 -0.16 -9.04 -25.07
N PRO A 517 0.97 -8.67 -24.43
CA PRO A 517 1.38 -9.24 -23.16
C PRO A 517 0.29 -9.17 -22.10
N TRP A 518 0.10 -10.23 -21.33
CA TRP A 518 -0.87 -10.26 -20.24
C TRP A 518 -0.52 -11.35 -19.23
N LEU A 519 -1.38 -11.55 -18.22
CA LEU A 519 -1.26 -12.67 -17.27
C LEU A 519 -1.03 -14.00 -18.00
N ARG A 520 -0.01 -14.75 -17.56
CA ARG A 520 0.40 -16.05 -18.12
C ARG A 520 0.83 -16.03 -19.60
N ASN A 521 1.00 -14.83 -20.18
CA ASN A 521 1.59 -14.62 -21.49
C ASN A 521 2.35 -13.28 -21.50
N GLU A 522 3.21 -13.07 -20.51
CA GLU A 522 3.93 -11.82 -20.27
C GLU A 522 4.92 -11.45 -21.39
N PHE A 523 5.30 -12.43 -22.23
CA PHE A 523 6.15 -12.20 -23.40
C PHE A 523 5.38 -12.03 -24.72
N GLY A 524 4.05 -12.18 -24.69
CA GLY A 524 3.20 -12.03 -25.87
C GLY A 524 3.51 -13.02 -26.99
N VAL A 525 3.75 -14.29 -26.63
CA VAL A 525 3.99 -15.38 -27.60
C VAL A 525 2.67 -15.86 -28.21
N ASP A 526 2.77 -16.52 -29.37
CA ASP A 526 1.62 -17.17 -29.99
C ASP A 526 1.41 -18.56 -29.39
N PHE A 527 0.14 -18.93 -29.15
CA PHE A 527 -0.25 -20.20 -28.53
C PHE A 527 -0.73 -21.21 -29.56
#